data_AF-A0A5F8GE09-F1
#
_entry.id   AF-A0A5F8GE09-F1
#
_cell.length_a   1.000
_cell.length_b   1.000
_cell.length_c   1.000
_cell.angle_alpha   90.00
_cell.angle_beta   90.00
_cell.angle_gamma   90.00
#
_symmetry.space_group_name_H-M   'P 1'
#
loop_
_entity.id
_entity.type
_entity.pdbx_description
1 polymer ?
#
loop_
_entity_poly.entity_id
_entity_poly.type
_entity_poly.pdbx_seq_one_letter_code
_entity_poly.pdbx_strand_id
1 'polypeptide(L)'
;SIFCTCSAQAVPAPSLDWWIGESALEKNSSEDTLREVSITSGTWTNSRLSMKKELNQNLKIRCEGKNQYGVHNLSILLTPDKASSSRQNFLTWLIKGALCGMLVSALLFICLTVCL
;
A
#
# COMPACT_ATOMS: atom_id res chain seq x y z
N SER A 1 -3.66 -6.89 4.87
CA SER A 1 -4.91 -6.71 4.10
C SER A 1 -5.25 -5.24 4.03
N ILE A 2 -5.79 -4.80 2.90
CA ILE A 2 -6.16 -3.40 2.65
C ILE A 2 -7.69 -3.31 2.72
N PHE A 3 -8.20 -2.29 3.42
CA PHE A 3 -9.63 -2.01 3.52
C PHE A 3 -9.89 -0.58 3.06
N CYS A 4 -10.68 -0.42 2.00
CA CYS A 4 -11.09 0.86 1.46
C CYS A 4 -12.61 1.00 1.61
N THR A 5 -13.06 2.20 2.00
CA THR A 5 -14.48 2.54 2.03
C THR A 5 -14.69 3.77 1.16
N CYS A 6 -15.66 3.71 0.26
CA CYS A 6 -16.11 4.81 -0.57
C CYS A 6 -17.57 5.10 -0.24
N SER A 7 -17.90 6.38 -0.08
CA SER A 7 -19.25 6.85 0.19
C SER A 7 -19.55 7.98 -0.79
N ALA A 8 -20.71 7.92 -1.43
CA ALA A 8 -21.17 8.97 -2.32
C ALA A 8 -22.61 9.33 -2.01
N GLN A 9 -22.92 10.62 -2.12
CA GLN A 9 -24.27 11.14 -1.98
C GLN A 9 -24.71 11.75 -3.30
N ALA A 10 -25.88 11.34 -3.79
CA ALA A 10 -26.51 11.97 -4.94
C ALA A 10 -28.03 11.77 -4.92
N VAL A 11 -28.74 12.60 -5.68
CA VAL A 11 -30.18 12.43 -5.93
C VAL A 11 -30.39 12.27 -7.42
N PRO A 12 -30.89 11.11 -7.92
CA PRO A 12 -31.07 9.83 -7.22
C PRO A 12 -29.76 9.24 -6.69
N ALA A 13 -29.88 8.28 -5.77
CA ALA A 13 -28.74 7.58 -5.17
C ALA A 13 -27.81 7.01 -6.24
N PRO A 14 -26.48 7.15 -6.09
CA PRO A 14 -25.54 6.70 -7.10
C PRO A 14 -25.30 5.19 -6.99
N SER A 15 -24.96 4.53 -8.09
CA SER A 15 -24.24 3.25 -8.04
C SER A 15 -22.77 3.52 -7.77
N LEU A 16 -22.11 2.62 -7.04
CA LEU A 16 -20.67 2.67 -6.83
C LEU A 16 -20.03 1.44 -7.47
N ASP A 17 -18.96 1.66 -8.22
CA ASP A 17 -18.14 0.62 -8.86
C ASP A 17 -16.66 0.86 -8.53
N TRP A 18 -15.90 -0.22 -8.28
CA TRP A 18 -14.46 -0.14 -8.04
C TRP A 18 -13.66 -0.46 -9.29
N TRP A 19 -12.50 0.17 -9.39
CA TRP A 19 -11.51 -0.03 -10.44
C TRP A 19 -10.13 -0.22 -9.81
N ILE A 20 -9.38 -1.20 -10.30
CA ILE A 20 -8.00 -1.45 -9.91
C ILE A 20 -7.13 -1.25 -11.16
N GLY A 21 -6.26 -0.24 -11.15
CA GLY A 21 -5.57 0.19 -12.37
C GLY A 21 -6.56 0.74 -13.41
N GLU A 22 -6.55 0.21 -14.63
CA GLU A 22 -7.53 0.51 -15.68
C GLU A 22 -8.70 -0.49 -15.75
N SER A 23 -8.73 -1.53 -14.92
CA SER A 23 -9.73 -2.60 -15.00
C SER A 23 -10.84 -2.45 -13.94
N ALA A 24 -12.09 -2.58 -14.34
CA ALA A 24 -13.23 -2.62 -13.45
C ALA A 24 -13.24 -3.93 -12.63
N LEU A 25 -13.63 -3.84 -11.37
CA LEU A 25 -13.84 -5.01 -10.54
C LEU A 25 -15.15 -5.68 -10.96
N GLU A 26 -15.13 -7.00 -11.14
CA GLU A 26 -16.37 -7.74 -11.39
C GLU A 26 -17.14 -7.88 -10.07
N LYS A 27 -18.38 -7.38 -10.06
CA LYS A 27 -19.25 -7.21 -8.88
C LYS A 27 -19.54 -8.50 -8.08
N ASN A 28 -19.15 -9.67 -8.62
CA ASN A 28 -19.34 -11.00 -8.04
C ASN A 28 -18.08 -11.87 -8.06
N SER A 29 -16.87 -11.31 -8.18
CA SER A 29 -15.66 -12.13 -8.10
C SER A 29 -15.46 -12.61 -6.66
N SER A 30 -15.83 -13.86 -6.35
CA SER A 30 -15.43 -14.54 -5.11
C SER A 30 -13.99 -15.04 -5.20
N GLU A 31 -13.10 -14.33 -5.90
CA GLU A 31 -11.68 -14.55 -5.68
C GLU A 31 -11.43 -14.20 -4.22
N ASP A 32 -10.96 -15.15 -3.42
CA ASP A 32 -10.81 -15.09 -1.95
C ASP A 32 -9.94 -13.89 -1.46
N THR A 33 -9.43 -13.12 -2.41
CA THR A 33 -8.62 -11.93 -2.30
C THR A 33 -9.38 -10.62 -2.36
N LEU A 34 -10.58 -10.52 -2.96
CA LEU A 34 -11.29 -9.25 -3.21
C LEU A 34 -12.77 -9.35 -2.80
N ARG A 35 -13.23 -8.48 -1.88
CA ARG A 35 -14.65 -8.44 -1.47
C ARG A 35 -15.19 -7.02 -1.59
N GLU A 36 -16.26 -6.89 -2.37
CA GLU A 36 -17.05 -5.67 -2.49
C GLU A 36 -18.38 -5.81 -1.71
N VAL A 37 -18.73 -4.81 -0.90
CA VAL A 37 -20.06 -4.73 -0.26
C VAL A 37 -20.61 -3.33 -0.47
N SER A 38 -21.67 -3.23 -1.30
CA SER A 38 -22.36 -1.97 -1.58
C SER A 38 -23.71 -1.90 -0.86
N ILE A 39 -23.97 -0.82 -0.14
CA ILE A 39 -25.19 -0.56 0.65
C ILE A 39 -25.72 0.82 0.28
N THR A 40 -26.97 0.87 -0.18
CA THR A 40 -27.67 2.12 -0.49
C THR A 40 -28.68 2.44 0.61
N SER A 41 -28.68 3.69 1.10
CA SER A 41 -29.62 4.19 2.09
C SER A 41 -30.03 5.63 1.76
N GLY A 42 -31.28 5.80 1.33
CA GLY A 42 -31.78 7.11 0.88
C GLY A 42 -30.97 7.64 -0.30
N THR A 43 -30.32 8.79 -0.13
CA THR A 43 -29.48 9.45 -1.15
C THR A 43 -28.00 9.06 -1.08
N TRP A 44 -27.64 8.19 -0.14
CA TRP A 44 -26.28 7.73 0.09
C TRP A 44 -26.06 6.31 -0.42
N THR A 45 -24.90 6.08 -1.02
CA THR A 45 -24.41 4.74 -1.34
C THR A 45 -23.01 4.58 -0.76
N ASN A 46 -22.78 3.45 -0.11
CA ASN A 46 -21.50 3.09 0.50
C ASN A 46 -21.01 1.80 -0.13
N SER A 47 -19.76 1.76 -0.58
CA SER A 47 -19.11 0.53 -1.03
C SER A 47 -17.82 0.30 -0.24
N ARG A 48 -17.61 -0.94 0.20
CA ARG A 48 -16.40 -1.38 0.90
C ARG A 48 -15.64 -2.35 0.02
N LEU A 49 -14.35 -2.09 -0.19
CA LEU A 49 -13.42 -2.97 -0.89
C LEU A 49 -12.41 -3.52 0.11
N SER A 50 -12.38 -4.84 0.27
CA SER A 50 -11.36 -5.55 1.04
C SER A 50 -10.45 -6.32 0.11
N MET A 51 -9.14 -6.19 0.29
CA MET A 51 -8.13 -6.87 -0.53
C MET A 51 -7.10 -7.60 0.35
N LYS A 52 -6.89 -8.90 0.12
CA LYS A 52 -5.82 -9.69 0.76
C LYS A 52 -4.49 -9.67 -0.01
N LYS A 53 -4.31 -8.73 -0.94
CA LYS A 53 -3.10 -8.64 -1.76
C LYS A 53 -1.95 -7.97 -1.00
N GLU A 54 -0.77 -8.59 -0.98
CA GLU A 54 0.46 -7.90 -0.58
C GLU A 54 0.84 -6.85 -1.63
N LEU A 55 1.17 -5.65 -1.15
CA LEU A 55 1.47 -4.53 -2.01
C LEU A 55 2.94 -4.61 -2.44
N ASN A 56 3.21 -5.19 -3.60
CA ASN A 56 4.58 -5.28 -4.15
C ASN A 56 4.99 -4.03 -4.94
N GLN A 57 4.00 -3.29 -5.45
CA GLN A 57 4.16 -2.10 -6.28
C GLN A 57 3.03 -1.11 -5.96
N ASN A 58 3.14 0.12 -6.47
CA ASN A 58 2.07 1.10 -6.33
C ASN A 58 0.78 0.57 -6.96
N LEU A 59 -0.34 0.74 -6.26
CA LEU A 59 -1.65 0.28 -6.70
C LEU A 59 -2.62 1.45 -6.70
N LYS A 60 -3.15 1.76 -7.88
CA LYS A 60 -4.20 2.77 -8.03
C LYS A 60 -5.56 2.11 -7.88
N ILE A 61 -6.36 2.59 -6.95
CA ILE A 61 -7.75 2.19 -6.76
C ILE A 61 -8.62 3.39 -7.10
N ARG A 62 -9.67 3.18 -7.88
CA ARG A 62 -10.66 4.21 -8.20
C ARG A 62 -12.05 3.74 -7.81
N CYS A 63 -12.75 4.56 -7.04
CA CYS A 63 -14.19 4.43 -6.82
C CYS A 63 -14.89 5.33 -7.84
N GLU A 64 -15.83 4.79 -8.59
CA GLU A 64 -16.64 5.51 -9.55
C GLU A 64 -18.10 5.50 -9.08
N GLY A 65 -18.64 6.71 -8.85
CA GLY A 65 -20.03 6.93 -8.50
C GLY A 65 -20.82 7.43 -9.69
N LYS A 66 -21.91 6.75 -10.04
CA LYS A 66 -22.74 7.07 -11.20
C LYS A 66 -24.20 7.23 -10.83
N ASN A 67 -24.83 8.28 -11.32
CA ASN A 67 -26.29 8.38 -11.36
C ASN A 67 -26.75 8.83 -12.75
N GLN A 68 -28.06 9.08 -12.92
CA GLN A 68 -28.62 9.51 -14.20
C GLN A 68 -28.12 10.87 -14.70
N TYR A 69 -27.54 11.69 -13.82
CA TYR A 69 -27.09 13.05 -14.12
C TYR A 69 -25.59 13.14 -14.40
N GLY A 70 -24.81 12.11 -14.04
CA GLY A 70 -23.38 12.13 -14.29
C GLY A 70 -22.60 11.04 -13.56
N VAL A 71 -21.28 11.16 -13.71
CA VAL A 71 -20.28 10.26 -13.14
C VAL A 71 -19.25 11.08 -12.39
N HIS A 72 -18.93 10.68 -11.17
CA HIS A 72 -17.84 11.23 -10.38
C HIS A 72 -16.90 10.11 -9.96
N ASN A 73 -15.60 10.40 -9.93
CA ASN A 73 -14.60 9.41 -9.55
C ASN A 73 -13.66 9.94 -8.47
N LEU A 74 -13.23 9.03 -7.61
CA LEU A 74 -12.23 9.26 -6.57
C LEU A 74 -11.13 8.22 -6.76
N SER A 75 -9.90 8.66 -6.96
CA SER A 75 -8.74 7.77 -7.09
C SER A 75 -7.80 7.93 -5.90
N ILE A 76 -7.35 6.80 -5.35
CA ILE A 76 -6.32 6.72 -4.31
C ILE A 76 -5.15 5.89 -4.82
N LEU A 77 -3.93 6.31 -4.52
CA LEU A 77 -2.71 5.59 -4.85
C LEU A 77 -2.12 4.99 -3.58
N LEU A 78 -2.17 3.66 -3.47
CA LEU A 78 -1.51 2.93 -2.40
C LEU A 78 -0.05 2.69 -2.78
N THR A 79 0.86 2.99 -1.86
CA THR A 79 2.30 2.83 -2.05
C THR A 79 2.82 1.87 -0.99
N PRO A 80 3.64 0.87 -1.34
CA PRO A 80 4.17 -0.06 -0.37
C PRO A 80 5.11 0.65 0.58
N ASP A 81 5.03 0.30 1.87
CA ASP A 81 5.92 0.85 2.87
C ASP A 81 7.34 0.31 2.63
N LYS A 82 8.26 1.21 2.24
CA LYS A 82 9.67 0.88 2.03
C LYS A 82 10.48 0.89 3.33
N ALA A 83 9.88 1.30 4.46
CA ALA A 83 10.59 1.50 5.72
C ALA A 83 11.17 0.19 6.28
N SER A 84 10.50 -0.94 6.07
CA SER A 84 11.00 -2.26 6.50
C SER A 84 12.30 -2.63 5.79
N SER A 85 12.35 -2.46 4.47
CA SER A 85 13.55 -2.71 3.66
C SER A 85 14.70 -1.77 4.01
N SER A 86 14.41 -0.47 4.18
CA SER A 86 15.42 0.52 4.54
C SER A 86 16.06 0.25 5.90
N ARG A 87 15.26 -0.15 6.91
CA ARG A 87 15.75 -0.43 8.26
C ARG A 87 16.67 -1.67 8.29
N GLN A 88 16.30 -2.72 7.56
CA GLN A 88 17.10 -3.94 7.43
C GLN A 88 18.43 -3.68 6.72
N ASN A 89 18.40 -2.86 5.67
CA ASN A 89 19.61 -2.46 4.96
C ASN A 89 20.52 -1.64 5.88
N PHE A 90 19.98 -0.68 6.64
CA PHE A 90 20.74 0.16 7.57
C PHE A 90 21.44 -0.67 8.67
N LEU A 91 20.73 -1.60 9.30
CA LEU A 91 21.31 -2.53 10.30
C LEU A 91 22.46 -3.36 9.69
N THR A 92 22.27 -3.83 8.46
CA THR A 92 23.31 -4.60 7.75
C THR A 92 24.57 -3.75 7.50
N TRP A 93 24.41 -2.48 7.12
CA TRP A 93 25.53 -1.54 6.95
C TRP A 93 26.25 -1.26 8.26
N LEU A 94 25.52 -1.09 9.38
CA LEU A 94 26.12 -0.89 10.69
C LEU A 94 26.97 -2.09 11.14
N ILE A 95 26.47 -3.32 10.97
CA ILE A 95 27.21 -4.54 11.34
C ILE A 95 28.50 -4.65 10.53
N LYS A 96 28.43 -4.44 9.21
CA LYS A 96 29.62 -4.46 8.34
C LYS A 96 30.62 -3.36 8.71
N GLY A 97 30.13 -2.16 9.01
CA GLY A 97 30.95 -1.04 9.44
C GLY A 97 31.69 -1.34 10.76
N ALA A 98 30.99 -1.92 11.74
CA ALA A 98 31.58 -2.29 13.02
C ALA A 98 32.68 -3.37 12.87
N LEU A 99 32.42 -4.42 12.07
CA LEU A 99 33.41 -5.47 11.80
C LEU A 99 34.67 -4.93 11.12
N CYS A 100 34.49 -4.04 10.13
CA CYS A 100 35.62 -3.40 9.45
C CYS A 100 36.41 -2.49 10.39
N GLY A 101 35.72 -1.71 11.24
CA GLY A 101 36.34 -0.86 12.24
C GLY A 101 37.17 -1.64 13.26
N MET A 102 36.68 -2.79 13.73
CA MET A 102 37.43 -3.67 14.64
C MET A 102 38.71 -4.22 14.01
N LEU A 103 38.68 -4.60 12.72
CA LEU A 103 39.87 -5.08 12.03
C LEU A 103 40.94 -4.00 11.88
N VAL A 104 40.53 -2.78 11.49
CA VAL A 104 41.45 -1.65 11.34
C VAL A 104 42.04 -1.24 12.69
N SER A 105 41.22 -1.18 13.75
CA SER A 105 41.72 -0.83 15.09
C SER A 105 42.71 -1.87 15.61
N ALA A 106 42.44 -3.16 15.45
CA ALA A 106 43.36 -4.23 15.85
C ALA A 106 44.70 -4.15 15.10
N LEU A 107 44.68 -3.91 13.77
CA LEU A 107 45.89 -3.74 12.97
C LEU A 107 46.70 -2.52 13.41
N LEU A 108 46.05 -1.39 13.69
CA LEU A 108 46.71 -0.19 14.20
C LEU A 108 47.35 -0.42 15.57
N PHE A 109 46.65 -1.11 16.47
CA PHE A 109 47.19 -1.47 17.79
C PHE A 109 48.43 -2.35 17.67
N ILE A 110 48.39 -3.39 16.83
CA ILE A 110 49.55 -4.27 16.58
C ILE A 110 50.72 -3.43 16.04
N CYS A 111 50.46 -2.57 15.06
CA CYS A 111 51.49 -1.73 14.44
C CYS A 111 52.15 -0.79 15.47
N LEU A 112 51.35 -0.15 16.33
CA LEU A 112 51.86 0.69 17.41
C LEU A 112 52.71 -0.10 18.42
N THR A 113 52.30 -1.31 18.79
CA THR A 113 53.07 -2.14 19.74
C THR A 113 54.38 -2.68 19.18
N VAL A 114 54.50 -2.84 17.86
CA VAL A 114 55.74 -3.31 17.20
C VAL A 114 56.73 -2.17 16.94
N CYS A 115 56.23 -0.94 16.78
CA CYS A 115 57.06 0.25 16.54
C CYS A 115 57.53 0.97 17.82
N LEU A 116 56.99 0.59 18.98
CA LEU A 116 57.36 1.13 20.29
C LEU A 116 58.43 0.25 20.95
#